data_AF-A0A3B9KNZ6-F1
#
_entry.id   AF-A0A3B9KNZ6-F1
#
_cell.length_a   1.000
_cell.length_b   1.000
_cell.length_c   1.000
_cell.angle_alpha   90.00
_cell.angle_beta   90.00
_cell.angle_gamma   90.00
#
_symmetry.space_group_name_H-M   'P 1'
#
loop_
_entity.id
_entity.type
_entity.pdbx_description
1 polymer ?
#
loop_
_entity_poly.entity_id
_entity_poly.type
_entity_poly.pdbx_seq_one_letter_code
_entity_poly.pdbx_strand_id
1 'polypeptide(L)'
;IRQFVLWGGYWLILGLLFEPFEGGIKKDHSTLSYYFVTSGLAFYLLTFFTLLIDGFKKQKWVNLLILNGRNPMIAYVGMANFIWPILYLTGIKNLAAGIFSTPWTAFIWSVIETILLALFVSALTRKKLFWKT
;
A
#
# COMPACT_ATOMS: atom_id res chain seq x y z
N ILE A 1 -9.08 -7.68 19.22
CA ILE A 1 -9.84 -8.13 18.04
C ILE A 1 -11.32 -7.78 18.15
N ARG A 2 -12.09 -8.32 19.11
CA ARG A 2 -13.54 -8.01 19.24
C ARG A 2 -13.85 -6.50 19.31
N GLN A 3 -13.10 -5.74 20.11
CA GLN A 3 -13.26 -4.28 20.19
C GLN A 3 -12.97 -3.59 18.86
N PHE A 4 -11.93 -4.00 18.11
CA PHE A 4 -11.63 -3.42 16.79
C PHE A 4 -12.74 -3.66 15.78
N VAL A 5 -13.38 -4.83 15.80
CA VAL A 5 -14.54 -5.13 14.95
C VAL A 5 -15.73 -4.24 15.32
N LEU A 6 -16.02 -4.09 16.61
CA LEU A 6 -17.11 -3.24 17.08
C LEU A 6 -16.89 -1.77 16.72
N TRP A 7 -15.69 -1.24 16.98
CA TRP A 7 -15.33 0.12 16.59
C TRP A 7 -15.32 0.30 15.08
N GLY A 8 -14.79 -0.66 14.32
CA GLY A 8 -14.82 -0.64 12.86
C GLY A 8 -16.25 -0.58 12.31
N GLY A 9 -17.16 -1.38 12.87
CA GLY A 9 -18.58 -1.35 12.53
C GLY A 9 -19.25 -0.03 12.89
N TYR A 10 -19.00 0.48 14.09
CA TYR A 10 -19.52 1.78 14.53
C TYR A 10 -19.11 2.91 13.58
N TRP A 11 -17.82 3.06 13.29
CA TRP A 11 -17.32 4.12 12.40
C TRP A 11 -17.83 3.96 10.97
N LEU A 12 -17.93 2.74 10.47
CA LEU A 12 -18.42 2.47 9.13
C LEU A 12 -19.91 2.83 9.00
N ILE A 13 -20.75 2.38 9.93
CA ILE A 13 -22.19 2.70 9.94
C ILE A 13 -22.38 4.21 10.08
N LEU A 14 -21.65 4.85 11.02
CA LEU A 14 -21.70 6.30 11.19
C LEU A 14 -21.35 7.03 9.89
N GLY A 15 -20.27 6.63 9.22
CA GLY A 15 -19.87 7.22 7.95
C GLY A 15 -20.93 7.09 6.85
N LEU A 16 -21.56 5.93 6.72
CA LEU A 16 -22.65 5.70 5.75
C LEU A 16 -23.88 6.54 6.08
N LEU A 17 -24.20 6.77 7.36
CA LEU A 17 -25.31 7.66 7.76
C LEU A 17 -25.04 9.12 7.37
N PHE A 18 -23.79 9.56 7.40
CA PHE A 18 -23.38 10.91 6.99
C PHE A 18 -23.16 11.05 5.48
N GLU A 19 -23.24 9.97 4.69
CA GLU A 19 -23.04 10.04 3.23
C GLU A 19 -23.99 11.01 2.51
N PRO A 20 -25.32 11.04 2.82
CA PRO A 20 -26.23 11.95 2.14
C PRO A 20 -26.01 13.43 2.49
N PHE A 21 -25.35 13.72 3.61
CA PHE A 21 -25.18 15.08 4.13
C PHE A 21 -24.31 15.96 3.23
N GLU A 22 -23.26 15.40 2.63
CA GLU A 22 -22.30 16.13 1.77
C GLU A 22 -22.35 15.66 0.29
N GLY A 23 -23.44 14.98 -0.07
CA GLY A 23 -23.68 14.49 -1.43
C GLY A 23 -22.69 13.40 -1.85
N GLY A 24 -22.42 12.44 -0.96
CA GLY A 24 -21.61 11.25 -1.23
C GLY A 24 -20.22 11.25 -0.57
N ILE A 25 -19.52 10.12 -0.71
CA ILE A 25 -18.16 9.92 -0.20
C ILE A 25 -17.14 10.52 -1.18
N LYS A 26 -16.54 11.66 -0.82
CA LYS A 26 -15.54 12.35 -1.65
C LYS A 26 -14.22 12.52 -0.92
N LYS A 27 -13.11 12.32 -1.64
CA LYS A 27 -11.74 12.48 -1.15
C LYS A 27 -11.21 13.90 -1.37
N ASP A 28 -11.47 14.49 -2.54
CA ASP A 28 -10.89 15.77 -2.97
C ASP A 28 -11.42 16.95 -2.14
N HIS A 29 -12.74 16.99 -1.93
CA HIS A 29 -13.37 17.76 -0.86
C HIS A 29 -13.71 16.77 0.24
N SER A 30 -12.80 16.59 1.19
CA SER A 30 -12.88 15.51 2.16
C SER A 30 -14.12 15.65 3.04
N THR A 31 -15.06 14.72 2.84
CA THR A 31 -16.34 14.67 3.58
C THR A 31 -16.19 13.97 4.94
N LEU A 32 -17.06 14.29 5.89
CA LEU A 32 -17.19 13.57 7.16
C LEU A 32 -17.43 12.07 6.92
N SER A 33 -18.28 11.74 5.95
CA SER A 33 -18.52 10.37 5.53
C SER A 33 -17.23 9.67 5.10
N TYR A 34 -16.39 10.33 4.28
CA TYR A 34 -15.08 9.79 3.88
C TYR A 34 -14.19 9.49 5.08
N TYR A 35 -14.08 10.39 6.06
CA TYR A 35 -13.25 10.17 7.25
C TYR A 35 -13.74 8.99 8.10
N PHE A 36 -15.05 8.88 8.33
CA PHE A 36 -15.59 7.81 9.16
C PHE A 36 -15.56 6.45 8.47
N VAL A 37 -15.93 6.38 7.19
CA VAL A 37 -15.87 5.13 6.41
C VAL A 37 -14.42 4.64 6.31
N THR A 38 -13.46 5.52 5.98
CA THR A 38 -12.04 5.13 5.89
C THR A 38 -11.48 4.69 7.25
N SER A 39 -11.86 5.34 8.34
CA SER A 39 -11.49 4.92 9.70
C SER A 39 -12.06 3.53 10.05
N GLY A 40 -13.33 3.28 9.72
CA GLY A 40 -13.97 1.97 9.91
C GLY A 40 -13.26 0.86 9.11
N LEU A 41 -12.98 1.12 7.83
CA LEU A 41 -12.21 0.22 6.98
C LEU A 41 -10.79 -0.03 7.51
N ALA A 42 -10.13 0.98 8.07
CA ALA A 42 -8.81 0.82 8.69
C ALA A 42 -8.85 -0.14 9.88
N PHE A 43 -9.86 -0.06 10.75
CA PHE A 43 -10.05 -1.01 11.86
C PHE A 43 -10.25 -2.45 11.38
N TYR A 44 -11.03 -2.64 10.31
CA TYR A 44 -11.21 -3.95 9.70
C TYR A 44 -9.93 -4.48 9.05
N LEU A 45 -9.20 -3.61 8.35
CA LEU A 45 -7.93 -3.97 7.72
C LEU A 45 -6.87 -4.35 8.77
N LEU A 46 -6.78 -3.60 9.87
CA LEU A 46 -5.93 -3.96 11.01
C LEU A 46 -6.32 -5.31 11.59
N THR A 47 -7.62 -5.53 11.81
CA THR A 47 -8.13 -6.81 12.31
C THR A 47 -7.78 -7.98 11.38
N PHE A 48 -7.93 -7.78 10.07
CA PHE A 48 -7.57 -8.77 9.05
C PHE A 48 -6.07 -9.11 9.10
N PHE A 49 -5.19 -8.10 9.13
CA PHE A 49 -3.75 -8.35 9.21
C PHE A 49 -3.33 -8.98 10.53
N THR A 50 -3.92 -8.60 11.67
CA THR A 50 -3.69 -9.27 12.96
C THR A 50 -4.06 -10.75 12.90
N LEU A 51 -5.24 -11.09 12.35
CA LEU A 51 -5.65 -12.49 12.20
C LEU A 51 -4.72 -13.26 11.25
N LEU A 52 -4.31 -12.65 10.14
CA LEU A 52 -3.44 -13.27 9.14
C LEU A 52 -2.03 -13.52 9.69
N ILE A 53 -1.45 -12.53 10.38
CA ILE A 53 -0.08 -12.59 10.90
C ILE A 53 -0.02 -13.44 12.18
N ASP A 54 -0.83 -13.11 13.17
CA ASP A 54 -0.72 -13.69 14.51
C ASP A 54 -1.58 -14.96 14.64
N GLY A 55 -2.78 -14.97 14.05
CA GLY A 55 -3.68 -16.12 14.09
C GLY A 55 -3.21 -17.27 13.21
N PHE A 56 -3.05 -17.01 11.91
CA PHE A 56 -2.62 -18.05 10.94
C PHE A 56 -1.10 -18.25 10.86
N LYS A 57 -0.31 -17.46 11.62
CA LYS A 57 1.16 -17.51 11.64
C LYS A 57 1.78 -17.39 10.24
N LYS A 58 1.13 -16.69 9.31
CA LYS A 58 1.58 -16.53 7.91
C LYS A 58 2.58 -15.39 7.72
N GLN A 59 3.31 -15.03 8.78
CA GLN A 59 4.27 -13.91 8.79
C GLN A 59 5.25 -13.95 7.60
N LYS A 60 5.71 -15.13 7.18
CA LYS A 60 6.64 -15.27 6.03
C LYS A 60 6.07 -14.69 4.72
N TRP A 61 4.77 -14.87 4.47
CA TRP A 61 4.10 -14.42 3.23
C TRP A 61 3.93 -12.91 3.17
N VAL A 62 3.68 -12.29 4.32
CA VAL A 62 3.51 -10.83 4.45
C VAL A 62 4.80 -10.13 4.89
N ASN A 63 5.90 -10.86 5.08
CA ASN A 63 7.16 -10.30 5.55
C ASN A 63 7.70 -9.20 4.62
N LEU A 64 7.48 -9.35 3.31
CA LEU A 64 7.85 -8.34 2.33
C LEU A 64 7.09 -7.02 2.58
N LEU A 65 5.78 -7.08 2.87
CA LEU A 65 4.99 -5.91 3.26
C LEU A 65 5.45 -5.32 4.60
N ILE A 66 5.73 -6.17 5.59
CA ILE A 66 6.22 -5.74 6.91
C ILE A 66 7.54 -4.96 6.78
N LEU A 67 8.49 -5.45 5.98
CA LEU A 67 9.78 -4.80 5.78
C LEU A 67 9.65 -3.46 5.05
N ASN A 68 8.75 -3.38 4.07
CA ASN A 68 8.45 -2.12 3.39
C ASN A 68 7.81 -1.11 4.34
N GLY A 69 6.86 -1.54 5.18
CA GLY A 69 6.23 -0.69 6.19
C GLY A 69 7.17 -0.18 7.28
N ARG A 70 8.26 -0.88 7.57
CA ARG A 70 9.31 -0.41 8.51
C ARG A 70 10.17 0.72 7.93
N ASN A 71 10.16 0.93 6.61
CA ASN A 71 10.99 1.92 5.95
C ASN A 71 10.21 2.66 4.86
N PRO A 72 9.12 3.35 5.24
CA PRO A 72 8.16 3.91 4.30
C PRO A 72 8.78 5.02 3.43
N MET A 73 9.76 5.76 3.96
CA MET A 73 10.44 6.82 3.20
C MET A 73 11.28 6.29 2.04
N ILE A 74 12.00 5.18 2.24
CA ILE A 74 12.72 4.55 1.13
C ILE A 74 11.74 3.96 0.11
N ALA A 75 10.62 3.38 0.56
CA ALA A 75 9.58 2.92 -0.37
C ALA A 75 8.98 4.07 -1.19
N TYR A 76 8.81 5.25 -0.58
CA TYR A 76 8.29 6.44 -1.25
C TYR A 76 9.29 7.03 -2.26
N VAL A 77 10.54 7.26 -1.84
CA VAL A 77 11.56 7.96 -2.63
C VAL A 77 12.26 7.04 -3.62
N GLY A 78 12.39 5.74 -3.29
CA GLY A 78 13.24 4.79 -4.00
C GLY A 78 12.84 4.53 -5.45
N MET A 79 11.55 4.61 -5.78
CA MET A 79 11.10 4.37 -7.16
C MET A 79 11.64 5.46 -8.09
N ALA A 80 11.34 6.72 -7.78
CA ALA A 80 11.70 7.86 -8.62
C ALA A 80 13.21 8.17 -8.59
N ASN A 81 13.87 7.96 -7.44
CA ASN A 81 15.26 8.38 -7.26
C ASN A 81 16.30 7.29 -7.49
N PHE A 82 15.88 6.01 -7.56
CA PHE A 82 16.82 4.91 -7.74
C PHE A 82 16.39 3.94 -8.84
N ILE A 83 15.21 3.34 -8.71
CA ILE A 83 14.76 2.28 -9.63
C ILE A 83 14.60 2.82 -11.06
N TRP A 84 13.81 3.89 -11.26
CA TRP A 84 13.60 4.44 -12.60
C TRP A 84 14.88 4.96 -13.27
N PRO A 85 15.75 5.76 -12.60
CA PRO A 85 17.02 6.17 -13.19
C PRO A 85 17.87 5.00 -13.67
N ILE A 86 17.99 3.92 -12.89
CA ILE A 86 18.76 2.73 -13.28
C ILE A 86 18.12 2.04 -14.48
N LEU A 87 16.80 1.88 -14.50
CA LEU A 87 16.08 1.26 -15.63
C LEU A 87 16.19 2.08 -16.92
N TYR A 88 16.27 3.42 -16.82
CA TYR A 88 16.53 4.29 -17.96
C TYR A 88 17.98 4.19 -18.43
N LEU A 89 18.96 4.28 -17.53
CA LEU A 89 20.39 4.23 -17.88
C LEU A 89 20.79 2.88 -18.50
N THR A 90 20.15 1.79 -18.08
CA THR A 90 20.37 0.46 -18.66
C THR A 90 19.61 0.23 -19.98
N GLY A 91 18.76 1.17 -20.40
CA GLY A 91 17.92 1.04 -21.60
C GLY A 91 16.76 0.05 -21.47
N ILE A 92 16.64 -0.66 -20.33
CA ILE A 92 15.58 -1.65 -20.07
C ILE A 92 14.20 -1.00 -20.18
N LYS A 93 14.04 0.24 -19.71
CA LYS A 93 12.74 0.92 -19.77
C LYS A 93 12.27 1.17 -21.21
N ASN A 94 13.19 1.46 -22.13
CA ASN A 94 12.86 1.66 -23.55
C ASN A 94 12.51 0.34 -24.23
N LEU A 95 13.22 -0.74 -23.88
CA LEU A 95 12.93 -2.09 -24.37
C LEU A 95 11.58 -2.59 -23.83
N ALA A 96 11.30 -2.34 -22.56
CA ALA A 96 10.04 -2.66 -21.91
C ALA A 96 8.86 -1.92 -22.55
N ALA A 97 9.03 -0.66 -22.98
CA ALA A 97 7.97 0.11 -23.64
C ALA A 97 7.50 -0.54 -24.97
N GLY A 98 8.39 -1.23 -25.69
CA GLY A 98 8.03 -1.96 -26.91
C GLY A 98 7.32 -3.29 -26.64
N ILE A 99 7.78 -4.03 -25.62
CA ILE A 99 7.25 -5.36 -25.28
C ILE A 99 5.93 -5.26 -24.50
N PHE A 100 5.84 -4.32 -23.57
CA PHE A 100 4.70 -4.13 -22.66
C PHE A 100 3.80 -2.98 -23.13
N SER A 101 3.38 -3.04 -24.39
CA SER A 101 2.62 -1.98 -25.07
C SER A 101 1.09 -2.11 -24.96
N THR A 102 0.58 -3.24 -24.46
CA THR A 102 -0.85 -3.46 -24.25
C THR A 102 -1.24 -3.26 -22.79
N PRO A 103 -2.50 -2.94 -22.44
CA PRO A 103 -2.89 -2.67 -21.05
C PRO A 103 -2.52 -3.79 -20.07
N TRP A 104 -2.71 -5.05 -20.46
CA TRP A 104 -2.39 -6.20 -19.63
C TRP A 104 -0.89 -6.43 -19.46
N THR A 105 -0.11 -6.19 -20.52
CA THR A 105 1.35 -6.35 -20.46
C THR A 105 1.97 -5.19 -19.66
N ALA A 106 1.48 -3.96 -19.82
CA ALA A 106 1.86 -2.81 -19.01
C ALA A 106 1.55 -3.01 -17.51
N PHE A 107 0.42 -3.66 -17.19
CA PHE A 107 0.11 -4.05 -15.80
C PHE A 107 1.16 -5.02 -15.25
N ILE A 108 1.52 -6.07 -16.00
CA ILE A 108 2.57 -7.03 -15.60
C ILE A 108 3.89 -6.29 -15.36
N TRP A 109 4.26 -5.36 -16.24
CA TRP A 109 5.46 -4.54 -16.07
C TRP A 109 5.43 -3.72 -14.77
N SER A 110 4.28 -3.10 -14.47
CA SER A 110 4.09 -2.33 -13.24
C SER A 110 4.18 -3.21 -11.98
N VAL A 111 3.67 -4.44 -12.04
CA VAL A 111 3.82 -5.43 -10.96
C VAL A 111 5.29 -5.80 -10.75
N ILE A 112 6.04 -6.02 -11.83
CA ILE A 112 7.49 -6.31 -11.78
C ILE A 112 8.23 -5.13 -11.14
N GLU A 113 7.97 -3.90 -11.59
CA GLU A 113 8.54 -2.68 -11.03
C GLU A 113 8.26 -2.53 -9.53
N THR A 114 7.02 -2.80 -9.11
CA THR A 114 6.61 -2.73 -7.70
C THR A 114 7.31 -3.79 -6.85
N ILE A 115 7.41 -5.03 -7.35
CA ILE A 115 8.14 -6.11 -6.66
C ILE A 115 9.63 -5.78 -6.55
N LEU A 116 10.22 -5.23 -7.61
CA LEU A 116 11.63 -4.83 -7.62
C LEU A 116 11.91 -3.77 -6.54
N LEU A 117 11.09 -2.73 -6.46
CA LEU A 117 11.16 -1.73 -5.39
C LEU A 117 11.01 -2.38 -4.02
N ALA A 118 10.00 -3.23 -3.85
CA ALA A 118 9.71 -3.82 -2.56
C ALA A 118 10.83 -4.75 -2.05
N LEU A 119 11.51 -5.46 -2.97
CA LEU A 119 12.71 -6.23 -2.68
C LEU A 119 13.90 -5.34 -2.31
N PHE A 120 14.10 -4.24 -3.04
CA PHE A 120 15.14 -3.25 -2.75
C PHE A 120 14.97 -2.65 -1.35
N VAL A 121 13.78 -2.18 -1.01
CA VAL A 121 13.45 -1.64 0.32
C VAL A 121 13.64 -2.72 1.40
N SER A 122 13.19 -3.95 1.15
CA SER A 122 13.40 -5.09 2.04
C SER A 122 14.89 -5.36 2.30
N ALA A 123 15.73 -5.29 1.26
CA ALA A 123 17.17 -5.48 1.39
C ALA A 123 17.83 -4.39 2.26
N LEU A 124 17.48 -3.12 2.02
CA LEU A 124 17.98 -1.99 2.83
C LEU A 124 17.50 -2.07 4.29
N THR A 125 16.24 -2.44 4.49
CA THR A 125 15.65 -2.61 5.82
C THR A 125 16.35 -3.72 6.61
N ARG A 126 16.70 -4.85 5.97
CA ARG A 126 17.50 -5.93 6.61
C ARG A 126 18.91 -5.48 6.97
N LYS A 127 19.50 -4.60 6.16
CA LYS A 127 20.80 -3.95 6.44
C LYS A 127 20.69 -2.82 7.48
N LYS A 128 19.52 -2.59 8.07
CA LYS A 128 19.23 -1.52 9.02
C LYS A 128 19.52 -0.10 8.48
N LEU A 129 19.45 0.07 7.16
CA LEU A 129 19.57 1.37 6.50
C LEU A 129 18.17 1.99 6.41
N PHE A 130 17.90 2.96 7.27
CA PHE A 130 16.62 3.64 7.36
C PHE A 130 16.76 5.09 6.92
N TRP A 131 15.82 5.54 6.10
CA TRP A 131 15.64 6.96 5.84
C TRP A 131 14.59 7.48 6.82
N LYS A 132 15.00 8.39 7.70
CA LYS A 132 14.10 9.07 8.64
C LYS A 132 13.65 10.40 8.03
N THR A 133 12.39 10.75 8.24
CA THR A 133 11.84 12.07 7.95
C THR A 133 12.34 13.11 8.93
#